data_AF-A0AAV2BMI0-F1
#
_entry.id   AF-A0AAV2BMI0-F1
#
_cell.length_a   1.000
_cell.length_b   1.000
_cell.length_c   1.000
_cell.angle_alpha   90.00
_cell.angle_beta   90.00
_cell.angle_gamma   90.00
#
_symmetry.space_group_name_H-M   'P 1'
#
loop_
_entity.id
_entity.type
_entity.pdbx_description
1 polymer ?
#
loop_
_entity_poly.entity_id
_entity_poly.type
_entity_poly.pdbx_seq_one_letter_code
_entity_poly.pdbx_strand_id
1 'polypeptide(L)'
;MSKSWKEVQQAQDEKRCELVFSGPLYAERIENNGLDPGIFKVTHLNFLEISKAHLKELPSDIGQLTNLTRMIVSYNDLNKLPSEIQNLKKLKFLDVSFNALTELPSGLSDLNELMSLNVSSNQLTEIPALNETVKLVTLNICCNKFTTIPVSICDPKLIHFTDLIANNNLISEIPVEIEQLGSLKVLDLGENQLVNIPGELGGCNKLKELNLKGNKLKDKRLLKLVDQCHAKQVMDYIRSHCPKANADSTKQGKSKKKSKQSKKTEVEEVIELLDELKVLHASDDTLEVVLSPKVAEVRPYIVCCKVLDVNLTNPAVLKKFIAVQTKLHDGICDKRIAATIATHDFSNINGKLIYDARPPNEIKIIPLNRKKEYTAAELYSQLNEEADALRKEKKKNTYSGIHKYLYMLKDKPVYPCLVDSSGVVISFPPITNSEGTKISNETKNILLEVTGVNLNTCKKVMDTLLMEMLKLGLGNQDNGSVNGEESETQRNTLAVQQIKVVDEEGQLKVVYPSRTDIQMDGILVTRA
;
A
#
# COMPACT_ATOMS: atom_id res chain seq x y z
N MET A 1 14.91 -43.53 -13.98
CA MET A 1 13.57 -43.03 -13.57
C MET A 1 13.76 -42.20 -12.32
N SER A 2 13.57 -40.88 -12.41
CA SER A 2 13.54 -40.03 -11.21
C SER A 2 12.45 -40.57 -10.28
N LYS A 3 12.79 -40.83 -9.01
CA LYS A 3 11.79 -41.22 -8.02
C LYS A 3 10.86 -40.02 -7.80
N SER A 4 9.57 -40.22 -7.97
CA SER A 4 8.56 -39.20 -7.65
C SER A 4 8.74 -38.71 -6.22
N TRP A 5 8.49 -37.42 -6.00
CA TRP A 5 8.57 -36.76 -4.71
C TRP A 5 7.64 -37.46 -3.71
N LYS A 6 8.11 -37.62 -2.47
CA LYS A 6 7.36 -38.36 -1.43
C LYS A 6 5.99 -37.73 -1.18
N GLU A 7 5.92 -36.42 -1.26
CA GLU A 7 4.72 -35.62 -1.06
C GLU A 7 3.69 -35.86 -2.17
N VAL A 8 4.16 -36.10 -3.41
CA VAL A 8 3.31 -36.45 -4.56
C VAL A 8 2.77 -37.87 -4.43
N GLN A 9 3.62 -38.82 -4.03
CA GLN A 9 3.20 -40.20 -3.74
C GLN A 9 2.16 -40.24 -2.62
N GLN A 10 2.42 -39.52 -1.53
CA GLN A 10 1.49 -39.40 -0.42
C GLN A 10 0.15 -38.80 -0.84
N ALA A 11 0.15 -37.75 -1.67
CA ALA A 11 -1.08 -37.17 -2.19
C ALA A 11 -1.88 -38.18 -3.04
N GLN A 12 -1.19 -38.99 -3.84
CA GLN A 12 -1.81 -40.05 -4.63
C GLN A 12 -2.43 -41.15 -3.75
N ASP A 13 -1.69 -41.64 -2.75
CA ASP A 13 -2.11 -42.75 -1.89
C ASP A 13 -3.24 -42.35 -0.94
N GLU A 14 -3.15 -41.15 -0.34
CA GLU A 14 -4.12 -40.63 0.62
C GLU A 14 -5.29 -39.87 -0.04
N LYS A 15 -5.29 -39.77 -1.38
CA LYS A 15 -6.27 -39.00 -2.16
C LYS A 15 -6.39 -37.54 -1.72
N ARG A 16 -5.25 -36.88 -1.46
CA ARG A 16 -5.24 -35.47 -1.08
C ARG A 16 -5.59 -34.60 -2.28
N CYS A 17 -6.52 -33.67 -2.08
CA CYS A 17 -6.95 -32.75 -3.13
C CYS A 17 -6.06 -31.51 -3.26
N GLU A 18 -4.94 -31.44 -2.54
CA GLU A 18 -4.12 -30.25 -2.40
C GLU A 18 -2.63 -30.60 -2.43
N LEU A 19 -1.85 -29.84 -3.19
CA LEU A 19 -0.38 -29.91 -3.21
C LEU A 19 0.21 -28.50 -3.14
N VAL A 20 1.22 -28.35 -2.29
CA VAL A 20 1.92 -27.07 -2.06
C VAL A 20 3.42 -27.31 -2.11
N PHE A 21 4.07 -26.64 -3.04
CA PHE A 21 5.51 -26.67 -3.25
C PHE A 21 6.04 -25.24 -3.16
N SER A 22 6.48 -24.83 -1.96
CA SER A 22 6.94 -23.47 -1.73
C SER A 22 8.30 -23.37 -1.04
N GLY A 23 9.15 -22.47 -1.51
CA GLY A 23 10.38 -22.08 -0.85
C GLY A 23 11.66 -22.76 -1.35
N PRO A 24 12.80 -22.49 -0.68
CA PRO A 24 14.14 -22.76 -1.22
C PRO A 24 14.44 -24.24 -1.43
N LEU A 25 13.82 -25.13 -0.65
CA LEU A 25 13.97 -26.57 -0.80
C LEU A 25 13.41 -27.06 -2.14
N TYR A 26 12.29 -26.51 -2.60
CA TYR A 26 11.72 -26.87 -3.90
C TYR A 26 12.44 -26.17 -5.04
N ALA A 27 12.94 -24.95 -4.83
CA ALA A 27 13.86 -24.32 -5.77
C ALA A 27 15.05 -25.21 -6.10
N GLU A 28 15.76 -25.72 -5.08
CA GLU A 28 16.91 -26.60 -5.28
C GLU A 28 16.51 -27.92 -5.98
N ARG A 29 15.36 -28.52 -5.60
CA ARG A 29 14.88 -29.76 -6.25
C ARG A 29 14.56 -29.54 -7.73
N ILE A 30 13.87 -28.44 -8.06
CA ILE A 30 13.46 -28.11 -9.44
C ILE A 30 14.68 -27.72 -10.28
N GLU A 31 15.62 -26.95 -9.73
CA GLU A 31 16.85 -26.57 -10.43
C GLU A 31 17.68 -27.79 -10.82
N ASN A 32 17.78 -28.79 -9.93
CA ASN A 32 18.58 -29.99 -10.19
C ASN A 32 17.88 -31.04 -11.07
N ASN A 33 16.56 -31.23 -10.93
CA ASN A 33 15.86 -32.38 -11.51
C ASN A 33 14.62 -32.02 -12.33
N GLY A 34 14.28 -30.73 -12.43
CA GLY A 34 13.00 -30.29 -12.98
C GLY A 34 11.82 -30.56 -12.04
N LEU A 35 10.64 -30.13 -12.49
CA LEU A 35 9.39 -30.36 -11.78
C LEU A 35 9.00 -31.86 -11.86
N ASP A 36 8.55 -32.46 -10.75
CA ASP A 36 8.18 -33.88 -10.74
C ASP A 36 6.96 -34.15 -11.66
N PRO A 37 7.10 -34.95 -12.74
CA PRO A 37 6.00 -35.26 -13.63
C PRO A 37 4.88 -36.07 -12.94
N GLY A 38 5.16 -36.67 -11.78
CA GLY A 38 4.15 -37.34 -10.96
C GLY A 38 3.02 -36.41 -10.51
N ILE A 39 3.28 -35.10 -10.36
CA ILE A 39 2.28 -34.10 -9.95
C ILE A 39 1.07 -34.14 -10.89
N PHE A 40 1.31 -34.24 -12.19
CA PHE A 40 0.26 -34.20 -13.22
C PHE A 40 -0.59 -35.48 -13.28
N LYS A 41 -0.17 -36.55 -12.60
CA LYS A 41 -0.93 -37.81 -12.49
C LYS A 41 -1.96 -37.78 -11.35
N VAL A 42 -1.88 -36.80 -10.45
CA VAL A 42 -2.80 -36.63 -9.31
C VAL A 42 -4.07 -35.90 -9.78
N THR A 43 -4.86 -36.53 -10.66
CA THR A 43 -5.97 -35.89 -11.39
C THR A 43 -7.15 -35.44 -10.52
N HIS A 44 -7.17 -35.80 -9.24
CA HIS A 44 -8.19 -35.40 -8.27
C HIS A 44 -7.82 -34.11 -7.49
N LEU A 45 -6.72 -33.46 -7.83
CA LEU A 45 -6.34 -32.18 -7.23
C LEU A 45 -7.35 -31.08 -7.51
N ASN A 46 -7.70 -30.35 -6.45
CA ASN A 46 -8.49 -29.12 -6.49
C ASN A 46 -7.62 -27.87 -6.30
N PHE A 47 -6.48 -28.00 -5.61
CA PHE A 47 -5.55 -26.92 -5.33
C PHE A 47 -4.10 -27.35 -5.64
N LEU A 48 -3.40 -26.51 -6.40
CA LEU A 48 -1.97 -26.64 -6.65
C LEU A 48 -1.29 -25.29 -6.42
N GLU A 49 -0.27 -25.30 -5.57
CA GLU A 49 0.64 -24.19 -5.38
C GLU A 49 2.08 -24.59 -5.68
N ILE A 50 2.75 -23.81 -6.53
CA ILE A 50 4.19 -23.88 -6.80
C ILE A 50 4.74 -22.46 -6.71
N SER A 51 5.33 -22.07 -5.58
CA SER A 51 5.73 -20.67 -5.34
C SER A 51 7.17 -20.54 -4.82
N LYS A 52 7.88 -19.45 -5.18
CA LYS A 52 9.27 -19.21 -4.71
C LYS A 52 10.22 -20.39 -5.00
N ALA A 53 10.07 -21.00 -6.18
CA ALA A 53 10.75 -22.24 -6.53
C ALA A 53 11.58 -22.14 -7.83
N HIS A 54 11.83 -20.92 -8.33
CA HIS A 54 12.61 -20.65 -9.54
C HIS A 54 12.17 -21.46 -10.77
N LEU A 55 10.87 -21.78 -10.85
CA LEU A 55 10.32 -22.55 -11.96
C LEU A 55 10.39 -21.72 -13.25
N LYS A 56 11.13 -22.20 -14.25
CA LYS A 56 11.33 -21.51 -15.54
C LYS A 56 10.25 -21.81 -16.57
N GLU A 57 9.66 -23.00 -16.50
CA GLU A 57 8.60 -23.44 -17.41
C GLU A 57 7.57 -24.28 -16.66
N LEU A 58 6.30 -24.10 -17.02
CA LEU A 58 5.20 -24.94 -16.57
C LEU A 58 4.88 -25.96 -17.68
N PRO A 59 5.05 -27.28 -17.43
CA PRO A 59 4.80 -28.31 -18.45
C PRO A 59 3.36 -28.31 -18.97
N SER A 60 3.18 -28.68 -20.24
CA SER A 60 1.86 -28.85 -20.88
C SER A 60 0.97 -29.88 -20.18
N ASP A 61 1.58 -30.83 -19.46
CA ASP A 61 0.87 -31.82 -18.64
C ASP A 61 0.01 -31.19 -17.53
N ILE A 62 0.18 -29.90 -17.22
CA ILE A 62 -0.74 -29.17 -16.34
C ILE A 62 -2.21 -29.31 -16.77
N GLY A 63 -2.47 -29.41 -18.08
CA GLY A 63 -3.81 -29.60 -18.63
C GLY A 63 -4.48 -30.93 -18.24
N GLN A 64 -3.73 -31.90 -17.68
CA GLN A 64 -4.28 -33.15 -17.18
C GLN A 64 -5.01 -32.99 -15.84
N LEU A 65 -4.74 -31.91 -15.09
CA LEU A 65 -5.32 -31.65 -13.77
C LEU A 65 -6.71 -30.98 -13.87
N THR A 66 -7.63 -31.61 -14.62
CA THR A 66 -8.94 -31.04 -15.00
C THR A 66 -9.88 -30.73 -13.83
N ASN A 67 -9.57 -31.19 -12.61
CA ASN A 67 -10.33 -30.90 -11.40
C ASN A 67 -9.85 -29.64 -10.65
N LEU A 68 -8.74 -29.03 -11.07
CA LEU A 68 -8.21 -27.84 -10.39
C LEU A 68 -9.23 -26.71 -10.35
N THR A 69 -9.41 -26.17 -9.16
CA THR A 69 -10.25 -24.99 -8.89
C THR A 69 -9.41 -23.77 -8.51
N ARG A 70 -8.22 -23.99 -7.95
CA ARG A 70 -7.29 -22.92 -7.58
C ARG A 70 -5.87 -23.33 -7.94
N MET A 71 -5.17 -22.46 -8.68
CA MET A 71 -3.80 -22.67 -9.09
C MET A 71 -2.98 -21.42 -8.77
N ILE A 72 -1.89 -21.60 -8.02
CA ILE A 72 -0.95 -20.53 -7.65
C ILE A 72 0.43 -20.95 -8.14
N VAL A 73 0.98 -20.20 -9.09
CA VAL A 73 2.33 -20.39 -9.63
C VAL A 73 3.10 -19.07 -9.57
N SER A 74 3.09 -18.42 -8.41
CA SER A 74 3.63 -17.07 -8.21
C SER A 74 5.06 -17.06 -7.67
N TYR A 75 5.79 -15.96 -7.87
CA TYR A 75 7.20 -15.83 -7.46
C TYR A 75 8.09 -16.92 -8.08
N ASN A 76 8.00 -17.11 -9.39
CA ASN A 76 8.90 -17.98 -10.15
C ASN A 76 9.49 -17.21 -11.34
N ASP A 77 10.12 -17.91 -12.28
CA ASP A 77 10.83 -17.33 -13.42
C ASP A 77 10.13 -17.71 -14.74
N LEU A 78 8.80 -17.90 -14.73
CA LEU A 78 8.05 -18.32 -15.92
C LEU A 78 8.05 -17.22 -16.98
N ASN A 79 8.35 -17.57 -18.22
CA ASN A 79 8.27 -16.66 -19.37
C ASN A 79 6.97 -16.79 -20.18
N LYS A 80 6.29 -17.95 -20.12
CA LYS A 80 5.00 -18.23 -20.76
C LYS A 80 4.19 -19.23 -19.94
N LEU A 81 2.88 -19.26 -20.19
CA LEU A 81 2.01 -20.36 -19.76
C LEU A 81 1.74 -21.31 -20.92
N PRO A 82 1.62 -22.63 -20.68
CA PRO A 82 1.26 -23.60 -21.72
C PRO A 82 -0.18 -23.38 -22.20
N SER A 83 -0.44 -23.64 -23.50
CA SER A 83 -1.77 -23.55 -24.09
C SER A 83 -2.79 -24.48 -23.44
N GLU A 84 -2.32 -25.60 -22.90
CA GLU A 84 -3.10 -26.64 -22.23
C GLU A 84 -3.79 -26.14 -20.95
N ILE A 85 -3.45 -24.94 -20.45
CA ILE A 85 -4.18 -24.31 -19.35
C ILE A 85 -5.68 -24.18 -19.66
N GLN A 86 -6.04 -24.09 -20.95
CA GLN A 86 -7.43 -24.05 -21.43
C GLN A 86 -8.25 -25.30 -21.03
N ASN A 87 -7.58 -26.41 -20.70
CA ASN A 87 -8.24 -27.67 -20.30
C ASN A 87 -8.74 -27.63 -18.85
N LEU A 88 -8.31 -26.65 -18.04
CA LEU A 88 -8.67 -26.51 -16.64
C LEU A 88 -10.07 -25.88 -16.47
N LYS A 89 -11.10 -26.51 -17.03
CA LYS A 89 -12.48 -25.95 -17.13
C LYS A 89 -13.15 -25.64 -15.79
N LYS A 90 -12.64 -26.17 -14.66
CA LYS A 90 -13.13 -25.91 -13.30
C LYS A 90 -12.36 -24.82 -12.55
N LEU A 91 -11.33 -24.23 -13.18
CA LEU A 91 -10.45 -23.27 -12.53
C LEU A 91 -11.20 -21.98 -12.23
N LYS A 92 -11.18 -21.57 -10.96
CA LYS A 92 -11.83 -20.36 -10.45
C LYS A 92 -10.83 -19.28 -10.07
N PHE A 93 -9.64 -19.67 -9.64
CA PHE A 93 -8.59 -18.75 -9.18
C PHE A 93 -7.27 -19.13 -9.84
N LEU A 94 -6.70 -18.17 -10.57
CA LEU A 94 -5.38 -18.30 -11.18
C LEU A 94 -4.49 -17.16 -10.70
N ASP A 95 -3.40 -17.50 -10.02
CA ASP A 95 -2.35 -16.57 -9.65
C ASP A 95 -1.03 -16.98 -10.29
N VAL A 96 -0.51 -16.14 -11.17
CA VAL A 96 0.81 -16.28 -11.82
C VAL A 96 1.62 -15.00 -11.65
N SER A 97 1.37 -14.28 -10.56
CA SER A 97 2.06 -13.02 -10.25
C SER A 97 3.54 -13.22 -9.92
N PHE A 98 4.33 -12.16 -10.07
CA PHE A 98 5.78 -12.20 -9.83
C PHE A 98 6.46 -13.31 -10.65
N ASN A 99 6.29 -13.22 -11.97
CA ASN A 99 6.99 -14.05 -12.96
C ASN A 99 7.61 -13.12 -14.02
N ALA A 100 8.08 -13.70 -15.12
CA ALA A 100 8.61 -12.98 -16.27
C ALA A 100 7.73 -13.14 -17.52
N LEU A 101 6.41 -13.32 -17.35
CA LEU A 101 5.48 -13.59 -18.45
C LEU A 101 5.45 -12.41 -19.43
N THR A 102 5.67 -12.69 -20.72
CA THR A 102 5.57 -11.70 -21.80
C THR A 102 4.26 -11.78 -22.56
N GLU A 103 3.59 -12.94 -22.52
CA GLU A 103 2.30 -13.20 -23.14
C GLU A 103 1.48 -14.19 -22.30
N LEU A 104 0.18 -14.25 -22.57
CA LEU A 104 -0.74 -15.23 -22.01
C LEU A 104 -1.42 -16.01 -23.15
N PRO A 105 -1.67 -17.32 -22.99
CA PRO A 105 -2.25 -18.14 -24.05
C PRO A 105 -3.71 -17.73 -24.32
N SER A 106 -4.11 -17.72 -25.60
CA SER A 106 -5.47 -17.35 -26.02
C SER A 106 -6.56 -18.18 -25.32
N GLY A 107 -6.27 -19.45 -25.03
CA GLY A 107 -7.20 -20.36 -24.35
C GLY A 107 -7.57 -19.99 -22.90
N LEU A 108 -7.01 -18.92 -22.32
CA LEU A 108 -7.55 -18.33 -21.07
C LEU A 108 -9.01 -17.88 -21.22
N SER A 109 -9.43 -17.48 -22.44
CA SER A 109 -10.83 -17.14 -22.74
C SER A 109 -11.80 -18.28 -22.44
N ASP A 110 -11.32 -19.53 -22.50
CA ASP A 110 -12.17 -20.72 -22.41
C ASP A 110 -12.35 -21.22 -20.96
N LEU A 111 -11.83 -20.46 -19.98
CA LEU A 111 -11.94 -20.73 -18.56
C LEU A 111 -13.21 -20.09 -17.99
N ASN A 112 -14.36 -20.61 -18.38
CA ASN A 112 -15.69 -20.03 -18.08
C ASN A 112 -16.02 -19.96 -16.58
N GLU A 113 -15.31 -20.72 -15.73
CA GLU A 113 -15.46 -20.71 -14.27
C GLU A 113 -14.51 -19.72 -13.56
N LEU A 114 -13.62 -19.06 -14.29
CA LEU A 114 -12.60 -18.18 -13.73
C LEU A 114 -13.24 -16.95 -13.08
N MET A 115 -12.97 -16.75 -11.79
CA MET A 115 -13.47 -15.63 -10.99
C MET A 115 -12.38 -14.62 -10.67
N SER A 116 -11.14 -15.07 -10.57
CA SER A 116 -10.00 -14.22 -10.20
C SER A 116 -8.77 -14.58 -11.01
N LEU A 117 -8.21 -13.57 -11.69
CA LEU A 117 -6.97 -13.67 -12.44
C LEU A 117 -5.98 -12.65 -11.89
N ASN A 118 -4.86 -13.14 -11.34
CA ASN A 118 -3.75 -12.32 -10.89
C ASN A 118 -2.52 -12.59 -11.76
N VAL A 119 -2.15 -11.61 -12.58
CA VAL A 119 -0.98 -11.61 -13.46
C VAL A 119 -0.04 -10.45 -13.14
N SER A 120 -0.15 -9.90 -11.93
CA SER A 120 0.65 -8.73 -11.50
C SER A 120 2.15 -9.03 -11.45
N SER A 121 2.97 -7.98 -11.58
CA SER A 121 4.44 -8.09 -11.56
C SER A 121 4.96 -9.08 -12.62
N ASN A 122 4.64 -8.80 -13.88
CA ASN A 122 5.09 -9.54 -15.06
C ASN A 122 5.58 -8.55 -16.12
N GLN A 123 5.76 -8.99 -17.37
CA GLN A 123 6.20 -8.16 -18.49
C GLN A 123 5.15 -8.06 -19.60
N LEU A 124 3.87 -8.25 -19.25
CA LEU A 124 2.76 -8.28 -20.20
C LEU A 124 2.50 -6.89 -20.78
N THR A 125 2.22 -6.83 -22.07
CA THR A 125 1.77 -5.62 -22.78
C THR A 125 0.30 -5.70 -23.16
N GLU A 126 -0.24 -6.92 -23.27
CA GLU A 126 -1.63 -7.23 -23.59
C GLU A 126 -2.10 -8.48 -22.84
N ILE A 127 -3.41 -8.73 -22.86
CA ILE A 127 -4.02 -9.99 -22.41
C ILE A 127 -4.89 -10.54 -23.55
N PRO A 128 -5.10 -11.87 -23.62
CA PRO A 128 -6.06 -12.46 -24.54
C PRO A 128 -7.47 -11.97 -24.25
N ALA A 129 -8.37 -12.13 -25.21
CA ALA A 129 -9.74 -11.70 -25.08
C ALA A 129 -10.45 -12.45 -23.94
N LEU A 130 -10.85 -11.74 -22.89
CA LEU A 130 -11.50 -12.33 -21.70
C LEU A 130 -13.03 -12.20 -21.69
N ASN A 131 -13.64 -11.74 -22.79
CA ASN A 131 -15.08 -11.49 -22.90
C ASN A 131 -15.96 -12.74 -22.66
N GLU A 132 -15.43 -13.96 -22.85
CA GLU A 132 -16.14 -15.21 -22.58
C GLU A 132 -15.98 -15.71 -21.13
N THR A 133 -15.07 -15.11 -20.34
CA THR A 133 -14.89 -15.41 -18.91
C THR A 133 -15.95 -14.69 -18.05
N VAL A 134 -17.22 -14.94 -18.32
CA VAL A 134 -18.38 -14.21 -17.76
C VAL A 134 -18.48 -14.21 -16.23
N LYS A 135 -17.79 -15.13 -15.54
CA LYS A 135 -17.73 -15.20 -14.07
C LYS A 135 -16.59 -14.40 -13.46
N LEU A 136 -15.75 -13.75 -14.27
CA LEU A 136 -14.61 -12.97 -13.79
C LEU A 136 -15.11 -11.82 -12.89
N VAL A 137 -14.56 -11.77 -11.68
CA VAL A 137 -14.86 -10.77 -10.66
C VAL A 137 -13.69 -9.80 -10.52
N THR A 138 -12.47 -10.34 -10.46
CA THR A 138 -11.27 -9.56 -10.18
C THR A 138 -10.19 -9.83 -11.22
N LEU A 139 -9.61 -8.76 -11.77
CA LEU A 139 -8.42 -8.82 -12.61
C LEU A 139 -7.34 -7.91 -12.03
N ASN A 140 -6.17 -8.49 -11.77
CA ASN A 140 -5.00 -7.76 -11.34
C ASN A 140 -3.89 -7.86 -12.39
N ILE A 141 -3.63 -6.75 -13.08
CA ILE A 141 -2.55 -6.55 -14.06
C ILE A 141 -1.51 -5.53 -13.58
N CYS A 142 -1.49 -5.21 -12.28
CA CYS A 142 -0.55 -4.28 -11.66
C CYS A 142 0.92 -4.60 -11.99
N CYS A 143 1.77 -3.59 -12.09
CA CYS A 143 3.22 -3.76 -12.33
C CYS A 143 3.51 -4.57 -13.62
N ASN A 144 2.97 -4.12 -14.75
CA ASN A 144 3.22 -4.69 -16.08
C ASN A 144 3.60 -3.55 -17.07
N LYS A 145 3.45 -3.78 -18.37
CA LYS A 145 3.80 -2.84 -19.45
C LYS A 145 2.59 -2.48 -20.32
N PHE A 146 1.37 -2.53 -19.79
CA PHE A 146 0.15 -2.18 -20.53
C PHE A 146 0.15 -0.70 -20.90
N THR A 147 -0.14 -0.37 -22.16
CA THR A 147 -0.27 1.02 -22.64
C THR A 147 -1.72 1.50 -22.74
N THR A 148 -2.68 0.59 -22.67
CA THR A 148 -4.12 0.86 -22.66
C THR A 148 -4.84 -0.19 -21.80
N ILE A 149 -6.06 0.13 -21.35
CA ILE A 149 -6.92 -0.89 -20.72
C ILE A 149 -7.45 -1.81 -21.83
N PRO A 150 -7.33 -3.15 -21.70
CA PRO A 150 -7.80 -4.07 -22.73
C PRO A 150 -9.30 -3.93 -22.98
N VAL A 151 -9.70 -3.53 -24.20
CA VAL A 151 -11.13 -3.31 -24.53
C VAL A 151 -11.97 -4.58 -24.32
N SER A 152 -11.38 -5.77 -24.46
CA SER A 152 -12.06 -7.06 -24.23
C SER A 152 -12.58 -7.24 -22.80
N ILE A 153 -12.00 -6.56 -21.81
CA ILE A 153 -12.52 -6.61 -20.43
C ILE A 153 -13.63 -5.58 -20.20
N CYS A 154 -13.88 -4.67 -21.13
CA CYS A 154 -14.98 -3.71 -21.10
C CYS A 154 -16.26 -4.27 -21.77
N ASP A 155 -16.40 -5.60 -21.84
CA ASP A 155 -17.57 -6.26 -22.45
C ASP A 155 -18.76 -6.30 -21.47
N PRO A 156 -19.98 -5.92 -21.89
CA PRO A 156 -21.18 -5.95 -21.03
C PRO A 156 -21.57 -7.35 -20.55
N LYS A 157 -21.07 -8.43 -21.17
CA LYS A 157 -21.23 -9.82 -20.69
C LYS A 157 -20.57 -10.05 -19.33
N LEU A 158 -19.55 -9.27 -18.97
CA LEU A 158 -18.81 -9.39 -17.71
C LEU A 158 -19.57 -8.75 -16.54
N ILE A 159 -20.81 -9.19 -16.32
CA ILE A 159 -21.74 -8.64 -15.33
C ILE A 159 -21.26 -8.76 -13.87
N HIS A 160 -20.32 -9.67 -13.62
CA HIS A 160 -19.75 -9.94 -12.30
C HIS A 160 -18.43 -9.21 -12.05
N PHE A 161 -17.87 -8.53 -13.05
CA PHE A 161 -16.58 -7.86 -12.96
C PHE A 161 -16.67 -6.63 -12.06
N THR A 162 -15.96 -6.67 -10.93
CA THR A 162 -16.00 -5.63 -9.90
C THR A 162 -14.69 -4.90 -9.71
N ASP A 163 -13.56 -5.57 -9.87
CA ASP A 163 -12.28 -5.04 -9.43
C ASP A 163 -11.23 -5.15 -10.54
N LEU A 164 -10.79 -4.00 -11.04
CA LEU A 164 -9.66 -3.87 -11.96
C LEU A 164 -8.52 -3.16 -11.25
N ILE A 165 -7.42 -3.88 -11.03
CA ILE A 165 -6.19 -3.36 -10.45
C ILE A 165 -5.14 -3.30 -11.56
N ALA A 166 -4.82 -2.10 -12.01
CA ALA A 166 -3.96 -1.83 -13.16
C ALA A 166 -2.94 -0.72 -12.90
N ASN A 167 -2.63 -0.45 -11.62
CA ASN A 167 -1.62 0.52 -11.24
C ASN A 167 -0.19 0.10 -11.65
N ASN A 168 0.73 1.06 -11.71
CA ASN A 168 2.13 0.83 -12.10
C ASN A 168 2.24 0.17 -13.48
N ASN A 169 1.60 0.77 -14.47
CA ASN A 169 1.67 0.38 -15.88
C ASN A 169 2.08 1.61 -16.73
N LEU A 170 1.97 1.49 -18.05
CA LEU A 170 2.25 2.57 -19.00
C LEU A 170 0.95 3.09 -19.63
N ILE A 171 -0.20 2.92 -18.97
CA ILE A 171 -1.51 3.19 -19.54
C ILE A 171 -1.65 4.67 -19.84
N SER A 172 -1.77 5.04 -21.11
CA SER A 172 -1.90 6.43 -21.56
C SER A 172 -3.35 6.83 -21.84
N GLU A 173 -4.25 5.86 -22.00
CA GLU A 173 -5.66 6.09 -22.32
C GLU A 173 -6.59 5.12 -21.60
N ILE A 174 -7.81 5.59 -21.30
CA ILE A 174 -8.94 4.78 -20.84
C ILE A 174 -9.92 4.68 -22.03
N PRO A 175 -10.31 3.47 -22.47
CA PRO A 175 -11.25 3.28 -23.56
C PRO A 175 -12.65 3.79 -23.18
N VAL A 176 -13.41 4.29 -24.15
CA VAL A 176 -14.79 4.80 -23.93
C VAL A 176 -15.74 3.68 -23.49
N GLU A 177 -15.43 2.45 -23.88
CA GLU A 177 -16.13 1.23 -23.49
C GLU A 177 -16.10 0.96 -21.99
N ILE A 178 -15.26 1.66 -21.21
CA ILE A 178 -15.23 1.55 -19.74
C ILE A 178 -16.61 1.79 -19.11
N GLU A 179 -17.47 2.60 -19.73
CA GLU A 179 -18.85 2.85 -19.28
C GLU A 179 -19.72 1.57 -19.27
N GLN A 180 -19.36 0.55 -20.05
CA GLN A 180 -20.08 -0.73 -20.09
C GLN A 180 -19.87 -1.57 -18.83
N LEU A 181 -18.87 -1.24 -18.00
CA LEU A 181 -18.56 -1.94 -16.75
C LEU A 181 -19.52 -1.57 -15.61
N GLY A 182 -20.82 -1.88 -15.78
CA GLY A 182 -21.89 -1.51 -14.86
C GLY A 182 -21.80 -2.13 -13.45
N SER A 183 -20.91 -3.09 -13.23
CA SER A 183 -20.64 -3.72 -11.94
C SER A 183 -19.33 -3.30 -11.28
N LEU A 184 -18.50 -2.50 -11.95
CA LEU A 184 -17.19 -2.07 -11.45
C LEU A 184 -17.34 -1.29 -10.14
N LYS A 185 -16.57 -1.69 -9.13
CA LYS A 185 -16.53 -1.10 -7.79
C LYS A 185 -15.16 -0.50 -7.48
N VAL A 186 -14.10 -1.18 -7.91
CA VAL A 186 -12.71 -0.76 -7.70
C VAL A 186 -12.03 -0.62 -9.04
N LEU A 187 -11.49 0.56 -9.29
CA LEU A 187 -10.64 0.85 -10.43
C LEU A 187 -9.36 1.52 -9.93
N ASP A 188 -8.26 0.77 -9.95
CA ASP A 188 -6.94 1.29 -9.62
C ASP A 188 -6.11 1.47 -10.89
N LEU A 189 -5.90 2.72 -11.27
CA LEU A 189 -5.05 3.14 -12.39
C LEU A 189 -3.93 4.06 -11.91
N GLY A 190 -3.54 3.95 -10.63
CA GLY A 190 -2.45 4.75 -10.07
C GLY A 190 -1.11 4.52 -10.81
N GLU A 191 -0.21 5.48 -10.78
CA GLU A 191 1.14 5.36 -11.37
C GLU A 191 1.10 4.87 -12.83
N ASN A 192 0.46 5.67 -13.70
CA ASN A 192 0.29 5.40 -15.13
C ASN A 192 0.60 6.68 -15.95
N GLN A 193 0.33 6.65 -17.25
CA GLN A 193 0.63 7.76 -18.17
C GLN A 193 -0.63 8.51 -18.66
N LEU A 194 -1.74 8.44 -17.92
CA LEU A 194 -2.99 9.06 -18.33
C LEU A 194 -2.85 10.58 -18.39
N VAL A 195 -3.22 11.16 -19.53
CA VAL A 195 -3.24 12.62 -19.73
C VAL A 195 -4.65 13.18 -19.63
N ASN A 196 -5.64 12.46 -20.14
CA ASN A 196 -7.04 12.86 -20.10
C ASN A 196 -7.88 11.70 -19.55
N ILE A 197 -8.99 12.04 -18.88
CA ILE A 197 -9.97 11.07 -18.40
C ILE A 197 -11.24 11.24 -19.25
N PRO A 198 -11.77 10.15 -19.85
CA PRO A 198 -13.02 10.20 -20.61
C PRO A 198 -14.21 10.43 -19.68
N GLY A 199 -15.19 11.23 -20.12
CA GLY A 199 -16.42 11.46 -19.36
C GLY A 199 -17.27 10.19 -19.20
N GLU A 200 -17.05 9.19 -20.05
CA GLU A 200 -17.60 7.83 -20.02
C GLU A 200 -17.26 7.09 -18.72
N LEU A 201 -16.10 7.36 -18.11
CA LEU A 201 -15.76 6.81 -16.80
C LEU A 201 -16.79 7.21 -15.73
N GLY A 202 -17.40 8.40 -15.88
CA GLY A 202 -18.47 8.88 -15.01
C GLY A 202 -19.74 8.03 -15.03
N GLY A 203 -19.94 7.18 -16.05
CA GLY A 203 -21.05 6.25 -16.21
C GLY A 203 -20.91 4.94 -15.42
N CYS A 204 -19.73 4.66 -14.83
CA CYS A 204 -19.51 3.54 -13.91
C CYS A 204 -20.22 3.78 -12.57
N ASN A 205 -21.54 3.58 -12.53
CA ASN A 205 -22.40 4.00 -11.42
C ASN A 205 -22.15 3.28 -10.08
N LYS A 206 -21.54 2.10 -10.11
CA LYS A 206 -21.22 1.32 -8.90
C LYS A 206 -19.79 1.54 -8.41
N LEU A 207 -19.01 2.40 -9.06
CA LEU A 207 -17.62 2.65 -8.70
C LEU A 207 -17.54 3.35 -7.34
N LYS A 208 -16.88 2.69 -6.39
CA LYS A 208 -16.71 3.14 -5.00
C LYS A 208 -15.29 3.63 -4.74
N GLU A 209 -14.32 2.98 -5.36
CA GLU A 209 -12.90 3.24 -5.20
C GLU A 209 -12.31 3.49 -6.58
N LEU A 210 -11.76 4.69 -6.75
CA LEU A 210 -11.08 5.13 -7.96
C LEU A 210 -9.74 5.70 -7.55
N ASN A 211 -8.67 5.12 -8.05
CA ASN A 211 -7.33 5.65 -7.90
C ASN A 211 -6.78 6.07 -9.27
N LEU A 212 -6.50 7.36 -9.41
CA LEU A 212 -5.89 7.96 -10.61
C LEU A 212 -4.57 8.68 -10.26
N LYS A 213 -4.04 8.48 -9.03
CA LYS A 213 -2.85 9.19 -8.54
C LYS A 213 -1.62 8.82 -9.36
N GLY A 214 -0.61 9.68 -9.41
CA GLY A 214 0.62 9.40 -10.17
C GLY A 214 0.40 9.34 -11.69
N ASN A 215 -0.64 10.02 -12.21
CA ASN A 215 -0.86 10.20 -13.64
C ASN A 215 -0.55 11.63 -14.09
N LYS A 216 -0.27 11.82 -15.38
CA LYS A 216 0.10 13.10 -15.98
C LYS A 216 -1.13 13.89 -16.46
N LEU A 217 -2.14 14.02 -15.60
CA LEU A 217 -3.43 14.60 -15.95
C LEU A 217 -3.29 16.08 -16.36
N LYS A 218 -3.74 16.41 -17.57
CA LYS A 218 -3.72 17.77 -18.13
C LYS A 218 -4.64 18.73 -17.38
N ASP A 219 -5.77 18.23 -16.90
CA ASP A 219 -6.70 19.00 -16.09
C ASP A 219 -6.15 19.17 -14.68
N LYS A 220 -5.57 20.34 -14.42
CA LYS A 220 -4.98 20.70 -13.12
C LYS A 220 -5.99 20.65 -11.97
N ARG A 221 -7.29 20.87 -12.23
CA ARG A 221 -8.32 20.79 -11.19
C ARG A 221 -8.64 19.33 -10.88
N LEU A 222 -8.82 18.50 -11.91
CA LEU A 222 -9.00 17.06 -11.73
C LEU A 222 -7.80 16.44 -11.02
N LEU A 223 -6.58 16.81 -11.40
CA LEU A 223 -5.35 16.36 -10.75
C LEU A 223 -5.37 16.65 -9.23
N LYS A 224 -5.67 17.89 -8.84
CA LYS A 224 -5.82 18.26 -7.41
C LYS A 224 -6.92 17.46 -6.71
N LEU A 225 -8.05 17.23 -7.36
CA LEU A 225 -9.15 16.43 -6.80
C LEU A 225 -8.74 14.98 -6.59
N VAL A 226 -8.02 14.39 -7.54
CA VAL A 226 -7.52 13.00 -7.44
C VAL A 226 -6.59 12.84 -6.23
N ASP A 227 -5.77 13.84 -5.92
CA ASP A 227 -4.84 13.76 -4.79
C ASP A 227 -5.50 14.01 -3.44
N GLN A 228 -6.50 14.89 -3.39
CA GLN A 228 -7.01 15.49 -2.15
C GLN A 228 -8.40 14.97 -1.75
N CYS A 229 -9.19 14.46 -2.69
CA CYS A 229 -10.61 14.18 -2.50
C CYS A 229 -10.94 12.68 -2.55
N HIS A 230 -12.11 12.32 -2.03
CA HIS A 230 -12.60 10.94 -2.09
C HIS A 230 -13.13 10.60 -3.49
N ALA A 231 -13.12 9.32 -3.87
CA ALA A 231 -13.54 8.82 -5.19
C ALA A 231 -14.89 9.39 -5.67
N LYS A 232 -15.86 9.59 -4.76
CA LYS A 232 -17.16 10.19 -5.09
C LYS A 232 -17.04 11.61 -5.68
N GLN A 233 -16.21 12.47 -5.08
CA GLN A 233 -16.03 13.86 -5.54
C GLN A 233 -15.29 13.91 -6.89
N VAL A 234 -14.31 13.03 -7.07
CA VAL A 234 -13.60 12.85 -8.35
C VAL A 234 -14.58 12.40 -9.43
N MET A 235 -15.43 11.41 -9.13
CA MET A 235 -16.46 10.92 -10.04
C MET A 235 -17.52 11.98 -10.38
N ASP A 236 -17.96 12.78 -9.41
CA ASP A 236 -18.89 13.89 -9.64
C ASP A 236 -18.27 14.95 -10.58
N TYR A 237 -16.96 15.21 -10.42
CA TYR A 237 -16.22 16.11 -11.30
C TYR A 237 -16.12 15.55 -12.72
N ILE A 238 -15.70 14.28 -12.87
CA ILE A 238 -15.59 13.60 -14.16
C ILE A 238 -16.92 13.65 -14.92
N ARG A 239 -18.04 13.31 -14.25
CA ARG A 239 -19.39 13.37 -14.84
C ARG A 239 -19.77 14.74 -15.39
N SER A 240 -19.27 15.80 -14.76
CA SER A 240 -19.72 17.17 -15.04
C SER A 240 -18.77 17.94 -15.97
N HIS A 241 -17.49 17.55 -16.05
CA HIS A 241 -16.44 18.37 -16.69
C HIS A 241 -15.54 17.61 -17.68
N CYS A 242 -15.46 16.28 -17.63
CA CYS A 242 -14.66 15.53 -18.60
C CYS A 242 -15.40 15.36 -19.93
N PRO A 243 -14.71 15.49 -21.08
CA PRO A 243 -15.33 15.38 -22.39
C PRO A 243 -15.82 13.95 -22.64
N LYS A 244 -17.02 13.84 -23.21
CA LYS A 244 -17.56 12.58 -23.75
C LYS A 244 -17.38 12.56 -25.26
N ALA A 245 -17.08 11.41 -25.83
CA ALA A 245 -16.87 11.22 -27.27
C ALA A 245 -18.07 11.67 -28.12
N ASN A 246 -19.29 11.70 -27.55
CA ASN A 246 -20.53 12.08 -28.22
C ASN A 246 -21.00 13.53 -27.96
N ALA A 247 -20.23 14.38 -27.26
CA ALA A 247 -20.70 15.71 -26.85
C ALA A 247 -20.55 16.83 -27.91
N ASP A 248 -19.98 16.56 -29.09
CA ASP A 248 -19.71 17.59 -30.12
C ASP A 248 -20.84 17.83 -31.14
N SER A 249 -22.02 17.23 -30.97
CA SER A 249 -23.19 17.53 -31.80
C SER A 249 -24.26 18.32 -31.06
N THR A 250 -23.91 19.49 -30.50
CA THR A 250 -24.82 20.65 -30.35
C THR A 250 -24.17 21.75 -29.49
N LYS A 251 -23.58 22.75 -30.15
CA LYS A 251 -23.72 24.18 -29.82
C LYS A 251 -23.01 25.04 -30.87
N GLN A 252 -23.79 25.51 -31.83
CA GLN A 252 -23.46 26.67 -32.65
C GLN A 252 -23.35 27.90 -31.73
N GLY A 253 -22.27 28.67 -31.86
CA GLY A 253 -22.11 29.89 -31.06
C GLY A 253 -20.81 30.66 -31.30
N LYS A 254 -20.60 31.14 -32.55
CA LYS A 254 -19.74 32.27 -32.96
C LYS A 254 -18.31 32.34 -32.36
N SER A 255 -17.30 32.04 -33.19
CA SER A 255 -15.95 32.57 -33.02
C SER A 255 -15.35 32.96 -34.38
N LYS A 256 -14.95 34.22 -34.47
CA LYS A 256 -14.29 34.84 -35.63
C LYS A 256 -12.96 34.13 -35.92
N LYS A 257 -12.78 33.75 -37.19
CA LYS A 257 -11.49 33.40 -37.80
C LYS A 257 -10.46 34.50 -37.55
N LYS A 258 -9.34 34.16 -36.89
CA LYS A 258 -8.02 34.73 -37.19
C LYS A 258 -6.98 33.61 -37.17
N SER A 259 -6.51 33.27 -38.35
CA SER A 259 -5.31 32.50 -38.62
C SER A 259 -4.06 33.30 -38.22
N LYS A 260 -3.11 32.68 -37.52
CA LYS A 260 -1.70 32.64 -37.97
C LYS A 260 -0.78 31.83 -37.06
N GLN A 261 -0.09 30.91 -37.75
CA GLN A 261 1.32 30.54 -37.63
C GLN A 261 1.83 29.84 -36.37
N SER A 262 2.09 28.56 -36.61
CA SER A 262 3.17 27.75 -36.05
C SER A 262 4.44 28.55 -35.74
N LYS A 263 4.85 28.51 -34.47
CA LYS A 263 6.26 28.62 -34.06
C LYS A 263 6.58 27.41 -33.21
N LYS A 264 7.60 26.66 -33.64
CA LYS A 264 8.38 25.77 -32.79
C LYS A 264 8.93 26.64 -31.66
N THR A 265 8.72 26.22 -30.42
CA THR A 265 9.42 26.80 -29.27
C THR A 265 10.26 25.69 -28.66
N GLU A 266 11.51 26.05 -28.43
CA GLU A 266 12.57 25.24 -27.85
C GLU A 266 12.16 24.71 -26.47
N VAL A 267 12.74 23.56 -26.12
CA VAL A 267 12.63 22.95 -24.81
C VAL A 267 13.43 23.82 -23.84
N GLU A 268 12.77 24.76 -23.18
CA GLU A 268 13.28 25.32 -21.93
C GLU A 268 13.01 24.29 -20.83
N GLU A 269 14.09 23.76 -20.25
CA GLU A 269 14.04 22.98 -19.01
C GLU A 269 13.44 23.85 -17.91
N VAL A 270 12.12 23.72 -17.71
CA VAL A 270 11.48 24.20 -16.48
C VAL A 270 11.98 23.30 -15.37
N ILE A 271 12.92 23.81 -14.57
CA ILE A 271 13.28 23.22 -13.28
C ILE A 271 12.01 23.33 -12.41
N GLU A 272 11.20 22.28 -12.37
CA GLU A 272 10.15 22.15 -11.35
C GLU A 272 10.84 22.16 -9.98
N LEU A 273 10.56 23.18 -9.17
CA LEU A 273 11.00 23.26 -7.78
C LEU A 273 10.25 22.19 -6.97
N LEU A 274 10.80 20.97 -6.95
CA LEU A 274 10.27 19.87 -6.14
C LEU A 274 10.44 20.21 -4.65
N ASP A 275 9.42 19.90 -3.84
CA ASP A 275 9.56 19.89 -2.38
C ASP A 275 10.74 18.99 -2.00
N GLU A 276 11.45 19.32 -0.93
CA GLU A 276 12.69 18.63 -0.52
C GLU A 276 12.52 17.90 0.81
N LEU A 277 12.97 16.65 0.87
CA LEU A 277 13.17 15.94 2.12
C LEU A 277 14.67 15.70 2.32
N LYS A 278 15.25 16.41 3.29
CA LYS A 278 16.67 16.33 3.61
C LYS A 278 16.91 15.32 4.72
N VAL A 279 17.44 14.16 4.37
CA VAL A 279 17.81 13.09 5.32
C VAL A 279 19.21 13.35 5.86
N LEU A 280 19.34 13.49 7.18
CA LEU A 280 20.62 13.59 7.87
C LEU A 280 21.01 12.21 8.41
N HIS A 281 22.24 11.76 8.09
CA HIS A 281 22.72 10.47 8.56
C HIS A 281 22.88 10.42 10.08
N ALA A 282 22.71 9.21 10.64
CA ALA A 282 22.90 8.97 12.06
C ALA A 282 24.40 9.03 12.43
N SER A 283 24.80 10.05 13.19
CA SER A 283 26.12 10.17 13.85
C SER A 283 26.13 9.49 15.23
N ASP A 284 27.29 9.44 15.88
CA ASP A 284 27.45 8.82 17.21
C ASP A 284 26.62 9.53 18.31
N ASP A 285 26.26 10.79 18.09
CA ASP A 285 25.41 11.59 19.00
C ASP A 285 23.92 11.46 18.71
N THR A 286 23.51 10.67 17.70
CA THR A 286 22.09 10.49 17.39
C THR A 286 21.40 9.60 18.41
N LEU A 287 20.13 9.92 18.66
CA LEU A 287 19.29 9.12 19.55
C LEU A 287 19.22 7.68 19.03
N GLU A 288 19.47 6.72 19.91
CA GLU A 288 19.32 5.29 19.65
C GLU A 288 18.12 4.72 20.40
N VAL A 289 17.45 3.76 19.77
CA VAL A 289 16.37 2.97 20.36
C VAL A 289 16.87 1.55 20.55
N VAL A 290 16.89 1.06 21.79
CA VAL A 290 17.25 -0.32 22.13
C VAL A 290 15.99 -1.18 22.12
N LEU A 291 16.03 -2.28 21.37
CA LEU A 291 14.93 -3.21 21.18
C LEU A 291 15.08 -4.40 22.13
N SER A 292 14.18 -4.50 23.11
CA SER A 292 14.09 -5.66 24.00
C SER A 292 13.50 -6.86 23.25
N PRO A 293 14.02 -8.09 23.42
CA PRO A 293 13.47 -9.28 22.78
C PRO A 293 12.03 -9.59 23.22
N LYS A 294 11.60 -9.10 24.38
CA LYS A 294 10.25 -9.34 24.94
C LYS A 294 9.13 -8.75 24.07
N VAL A 295 9.43 -7.73 23.26
CA VAL A 295 8.43 -7.12 22.37
C VAL A 295 8.01 -8.04 21.22
N ALA A 296 8.80 -9.08 20.93
CA ALA A 296 8.57 -9.99 19.80
C ALA A 296 7.19 -10.68 19.84
N GLU A 297 6.68 -10.97 21.04
CA GLU A 297 5.43 -11.71 21.25
C GLU A 297 4.16 -10.85 21.16
N VAL A 298 4.33 -9.52 21.13
CA VAL A 298 3.23 -8.55 21.23
C VAL A 298 3.22 -7.54 20.09
N ARG A 299 4.35 -6.88 19.81
CA ARG A 299 4.49 -5.85 18.78
C ARG A 299 5.96 -5.72 18.38
N PRO A 300 6.47 -6.64 17.52
CA PRO A 300 7.90 -6.87 17.32
C PRO A 300 8.70 -5.70 16.71
N TYR A 301 8.05 -4.81 15.96
CA TYR A 301 8.77 -3.83 15.15
C TYR A 301 8.52 -2.40 15.60
N ILE A 302 9.58 -1.61 15.59
CA ILE A 302 9.58 -0.15 15.79
C ILE A 302 10.47 0.49 14.72
N VAL A 303 10.01 1.61 14.19
CA VAL A 303 10.75 2.46 13.25
C VAL A 303 10.65 3.89 13.76
N CYS A 304 11.79 4.57 13.86
CA CYS A 304 11.85 5.94 14.36
C CYS A 304 12.63 6.85 13.43
N CYS A 305 12.28 8.14 13.43
CA CYS A 305 13.14 9.21 12.92
C CYS A 305 12.83 10.51 13.66
N LYS A 306 13.75 11.46 13.59
CA LYS A 306 13.57 12.78 14.19
C LYS A 306 13.36 13.81 13.08
N VAL A 307 12.26 14.53 13.12
CA VAL A 307 11.99 15.66 12.22
C VAL A 307 12.44 16.94 12.90
N LEU A 308 13.23 17.74 12.18
CA LEU A 308 13.87 18.95 12.70
C LEU A 308 13.14 20.22 12.24
N ASP A 309 13.23 21.25 13.08
CA ASP A 309 12.79 22.62 12.81
C ASP A 309 11.34 22.74 12.30
N VAL A 310 10.43 21.97 12.90
CA VAL A 310 9.02 22.03 12.54
C VAL A 310 8.39 23.37 12.92
N ASN A 311 7.50 23.86 12.05
CA ASN A 311 6.71 25.07 12.28
C ASN A 311 5.27 24.73 12.64
N LEU A 312 5.00 24.66 13.94
CA LEU A 312 3.67 24.42 14.51
C LEU A 312 3.04 25.69 15.12
N THR A 313 3.60 26.87 14.84
CA THR A 313 3.14 28.13 15.43
C THR A 313 1.69 28.45 15.08
N ASN A 314 1.21 28.01 13.91
CA ASN A 314 -0.19 28.12 13.50
C ASN A 314 -1.03 26.96 14.09
N PRO A 315 -1.99 27.22 15.00
CA PRO A 315 -2.82 26.17 15.59
C PRO A 315 -3.63 25.37 14.57
N ALA A 316 -3.96 25.97 13.41
CA ALA A 316 -4.65 25.26 12.34
C ALA A 316 -3.77 24.21 11.67
N VAL A 317 -2.46 24.44 11.56
CA VAL A 317 -1.49 23.48 11.01
C VAL A 317 -1.34 22.32 11.99
N LEU A 318 -1.17 22.60 13.29
CA LEU A 318 -1.14 21.55 14.32
C LEU A 318 -2.41 20.69 14.30
N LYS A 319 -3.59 21.32 14.22
CA LYS A 319 -4.86 20.59 14.11
C LYS A 319 -4.93 19.71 12.85
N LYS A 320 -4.46 20.21 11.71
CA LYS A 320 -4.38 19.43 10.46
C LYS A 320 -3.40 18.26 10.59
N PHE A 321 -2.24 18.48 11.23
CA PHE A 321 -1.26 17.43 11.46
C PHE A 321 -1.81 16.31 12.35
N ILE A 322 -2.49 16.64 13.45
CA ILE A 322 -3.20 15.66 14.29
C ILE A 322 -4.30 14.91 13.50
N ALA A 323 -5.03 15.62 12.63
CA ALA A 323 -6.06 15.01 11.78
C ALA A 323 -5.47 14.03 10.76
N VAL A 324 -4.30 14.33 10.18
CA VAL A 324 -3.56 13.41 9.31
C VAL A 324 -3.19 12.13 10.06
N GLN A 325 -2.65 12.24 11.29
CA GLN A 325 -2.32 11.06 12.09
C GLN A 325 -3.55 10.18 12.34
N THR A 326 -4.69 10.79 12.65
CA THR A 326 -5.97 10.07 12.83
C THR A 326 -6.42 9.37 11.55
N LYS A 327 -6.33 10.05 10.40
CA LYS A 327 -6.67 9.49 9.08
C LYS A 327 -5.77 8.30 8.72
N LEU A 328 -4.47 8.40 8.98
CA LEU A 328 -3.51 7.32 8.73
C LEU A 328 -3.76 6.13 9.67
N HIS A 329 -4.06 6.39 10.95
CA HIS A 329 -4.47 5.36 11.91
C HIS A 329 -5.70 4.58 11.42
N ASP A 330 -6.70 5.26 10.86
CA ASP A 330 -7.93 4.61 10.37
C ASP A 330 -7.74 3.87 9.03
N GLY A 331 -6.80 4.32 8.19
CA GLY A 331 -6.52 3.76 6.86
C GLY A 331 -5.35 2.77 6.86
N ILE A 332 -4.17 3.24 6.49
CA ILE A 332 -2.97 2.41 6.25
C ILE A 332 -2.49 1.64 7.49
N CYS A 333 -2.81 2.12 8.69
CA CYS A 333 -2.50 1.46 9.96
C CYS A 333 -3.50 0.36 10.36
N ASP A 334 -4.56 0.14 9.58
CA ASP A 334 -5.67 -0.76 9.88
C ASP A 334 -6.24 -0.55 11.29
N LYS A 335 -6.67 0.68 11.59
CA LYS A 335 -7.23 1.08 12.90
C LYS A 335 -6.30 0.74 14.07
N ARG A 336 -5.01 1.04 13.85
CA ARG A 336 -3.87 0.78 14.76
C ARG A 336 -3.46 -0.69 14.93
N ILE A 337 -4.15 -1.62 14.27
CA ILE A 337 -3.86 -3.05 14.40
C ILE A 337 -2.51 -3.37 13.73
N ALA A 338 -2.35 -2.96 12.47
CA ALA A 338 -1.15 -3.26 11.69
C ALA A 338 0.05 -2.40 12.12
N ALA A 339 -0.18 -1.10 12.39
CA ALA A 339 0.84 -0.15 12.83
C ALA A 339 0.25 0.99 13.67
N THR A 340 1.02 1.58 14.57
CA THR A 340 0.62 2.73 15.40
C THR A 340 1.63 3.83 15.25
N ILE A 341 1.17 5.00 14.80
CA ILE A 341 1.96 6.25 14.81
C ILE A 341 1.87 6.88 16.20
N ALA A 342 3.01 7.30 16.72
CA ALA A 342 3.15 8.13 17.90
C ALA A 342 4.11 9.28 17.59
N THR A 343 3.77 10.49 18.03
CA THR A 343 4.58 11.69 17.86
C THR A 343 4.89 12.32 19.21
N HIS A 344 6.15 12.67 19.43
CA HIS A 344 6.65 13.17 20.70
C HIS A 344 7.42 14.47 20.50
N ASP A 345 7.25 15.43 21.41
CA ASP A 345 8.15 16.57 21.51
C ASP A 345 9.53 16.07 21.95
N PHE A 346 10.52 16.21 21.07
CA PHE A 346 11.86 15.71 21.30
C PHE A 346 12.56 16.44 22.45
N SER A 347 12.19 17.70 22.76
CA SER A 347 12.82 18.43 23.88
C SER A 347 12.53 17.80 25.24
N ASN A 348 11.48 16.98 25.33
CA ASN A 348 11.02 16.38 26.57
C ASN A 348 11.44 14.90 26.69
N ILE A 349 12.33 14.42 25.81
CA ILE A 349 12.84 13.05 25.82
C ILE A 349 14.26 13.04 26.39
N ASN A 350 14.51 12.17 27.37
CA ASN A 350 15.81 12.07 28.01
C ASN A 350 16.59 10.85 27.53
N GLY A 351 17.79 11.09 27.00
CA GLY A 351 18.75 10.05 26.66
C GLY A 351 18.22 8.98 25.71
N LYS A 352 18.83 7.79 25.76
CA LYS A 352 18.47 6.65 24.89
C LYS A 352 17.06 6.14 25.21
N LEU A 353 16.41 5.59 24.20
CA LEU A 353 15.09 4.98 24.35
C LEU A 353 15.20 3.47 24.40
N ILE A 354 14.31 2.83 25.16
CA ILE A 354 14.19 1.37 25.23
C ILE A 354 12.76 1.01 24.84
N TYR A 355 12.61 0.28 23.74
CA TYR A 355 11.34 -0.32 23.34
C TYR A 355 11.25 -1.71 23.97
N ASP A 356 10.41 -1.82 25.01
CA ASP A 356 10.31 -2.98 25.89
C ASP A 356 8.88 -3.52 25.97
N ALA A 357 8.73 -4.73 26.51
CA ALA A 357 7.43 -5.26 26.90
C ALA A 357 7.46 -5.71 28.36
N ARG A 358 6.59 -5.11 29.18
CA ARG A 358 6.56 -5.31 30.63
C ARG A 358 5.18 -5.76 31.11
N PRO A 359 5.08 -6.41 32.28
CA PRO A 359 3.79 -6.69 32.90
C PRO A 359 2.92 -5.42 33.00
N PRO A 360 1.61 -5.48 32.70
CA PRO A 360 0.75 -4.30 32.65
C PRO A 360 0.69 -3.46 33.93
N ASN A 361 0.97 -4.05 35.09
CA ASN A 361 1.00 -3.36 36.39
C ASN A 361 2.29 -2.56 36.62
N GLU A 362 3.35 -2.86 35.88
CA GLU A 362 4.67 -2.21 36.01
C GLU A 362 4.84 -1.01 35.08
N ILE A 363 4.01 -0.92 34.05
CA ILE A 363 4.01 0.20 33.11
C ILE A 363 3.15 1.31 33.69
N LYS A 364 3.78 2.42 34.09
CA LYS A 364 3.10 3.62 34.58
C LYS A 364 3.23 4.75 33.58
N ILE A 365 2.11 5.38 33.25
CA ILE A 365 2.07 6.46 32.27
C ILE A 365 1.01 7.49 32.68
N ILE A 366 1.25 8.77 32.39
CA ILE A 366 0.21 9.81 32.41
C ILE A 366 -0.28 9.94 30.96
N PRO A 367 -1.45 9.38 30.59
CA PRO A 367 -1.91 9.38 29.21
C PRO A 367 -2.21 10.78 28.70
N LEU A 368 -2.09 10.97 27.38
CA LEU A 368 -2.53 12.18 26.71
C LEU A 368 -3.92 12.65 27.17
N ASN A 369 -4.01 13.95 27.48
CA ASN A 369 -5.19 14.66 27.98
C ASN A 369 -5.73 14.15 29.34
N ARG A 370 -4.91 13.43 30.10
CA ARG A 370 -5.20 13.04 31.50
C ARG A 370 -4.16 13.66 32.44
N LYS A 371 -4.56 13.88 33.69
CA LYS A 371 -3.69 14.47 34.73
C LYS A 371 -3.16 13.46 35.74
N LYS A 372 -3.81 12.30 35.84
CA LYS A 372 -3.48 11.23 36.78
C LYS A 372 -2.56 10.22 36.10
N GLU A 373 -1.61 9.66 36.84
CA GLU A 373 -0.83 8.49 36.44
C GLU A 373 -1.68 7.22 36.54
N TYR A 374 -1.59 6.38 35.52
CA TYR A 374 -2.26 5.08 35.45
C TYR A 374 -1.22 4.00 35.22
N THR A 375 -1.46 2.83 35.81
CA THR A 375 -0.84 1.61 35.28
C THR A 375 -1.47 1.26 33.92
N ALA A 376 -0.74 0.54 33.07
CA ALA A 376 -1.27 0.08 31.80
C ALA A 376 -2.46 -0.87 31.99
N ALA A 377 -2.48 -1.66 33.06
CA ALA A 377 -3.62 -2.49 33.45
C ALA A 377 -4.89 -1.67 33.75
N GLU A 378 -4.78 -0.64 34.59
CA GLU A 378 -5.90 0.24 34.94
C GLU A 378 -6.43 0.96 33.71
N LEU A 379 -5.54 1.52 32.89
CA LEU A 379 -5.91 2.24 31.68
C LEU A 379 -6.62 1.32 30.68
N TYR A 380 -6.08 0.11 30.46
CA TYR A 380 -6.67 -0.88 29.58
C TYR A 380 -8.05 -1.33 30.05
N SER A 381 -8.23 -1.57 31.36
CA SER A 381 -9.53 -1.93 31.93
C SER A 381 -10.57 -0.82 31.70
N GLN A 382 -10.21 0.43 32.00
CA GLN A 382 -11.10 1.57 31.82
C GLN A 382 -11.52 1.75 30.36
N LEU A 383 -10.58 1.64 29.41
CA LEU A 383 -10.87 1.77 27.99
C LEU A 383 -11.77 0.62 27.47
N ASN A 384 -11.63 -0.59 28.01
CA ASN A 384 -12.53 -1.69 27.69
C ASN A 384 -13.95 -1.44 28.20
N GLU A 385 -14.09 -0.94 29.44
CA GLU A 385 -15.40 -0.58 30.01
C GLU A 385 -16.08 0.52 29.18
N GLU A 386 -15.34 1.56 28.78
CA GLU A 386 -15.83 2.64 27.91
C GLU A 386 -16.26 2.09 26.53
N ALA A 387 -15.45 1.20 25.94
CA ALA A 387 -15.74 0.56 24.66
C ALA A 387 -16.99 -0.33 24.74
N ASP A 388 -17.19 -1.04 25.85
CA ASP A 388 -18.37 -1.88 26.10
C ASP A 388 -19.63 -1.05 26.36
N ALA A 389 -19.52 0.04 27.13
CA ALA A 389 -20.61 0.97 27.35
C ALA A 389 -21.11 1.56 26.02
N LEU A 390 -20.19 2.04 25.17
CA LEU A 390 -20.50 2.54 23.83
C LEU A 390 -21.10 1.48 22.91
N ARG A 391 -20.65 0.23 23.01
CA ARG A 391 -21.21 -0.89 22.24
C ARG A 391 -22.67 -1.16 22.65
N LYS A 392 -22.94 -1.18 23.96
CA LYS A 392 -24.28 -1.36 24.54
C LYS A 392 -25.21 -0.21 24.15
N GLU A 393 -24.76 1.03 24.29
CA GLU A 393 -25.51 2.23 23.91
C GLU A 393 -25.91 2.21 22.43
N LYS A 394 -24.98 1.89 21.54
CA LYS A 394 -25.21 1.83 20.09
C LYS A 394 -25.91 0.55 19.61
N LYS A 395 -26.32 -0.35 20.53
CA LYS A 395 -26.96 -1.65 20.26
C LYS A 395 -26.23 -2.46 19.19
N LYS A 396 -24.90 -2.44 19.19
CA LYS A 396 -24.07 -3.19 18.23
C LYS A 396 -23.66 -4.54 18.82
N ASN A 397 -23.71 -5.58 17.99
CA ASN A 397 -23.24 -6.92 18.37
C ASN A 397 -21.70 -6.96 18.53
N THR A 398 -20.98 -6.08 17.84
CA THR A 398 -19.51 -5.98 17.87
C THR A 398 -19.08 -4.57 18.29
N TYR A 399 -17.90 -4.43 18.92
CA TYR A 399 -17.33 -3.13 19.26
C TYR A 399 -17.17 -2.24 18.02
N SER A 400 -17.22 -0.92 18.22
CA SER A 400 -16.84 0.03 17.18
C SER A 400 -15.45 -0.31 16.65
N GLY A 401 -15.22 -0.19 15.34
CA GLY A 401 -13.92 -0.48 14.71
C GLY A 401 -12.74 0.25 15.37
N ILE A 402 -13.02 1.40 16.00
CA ILE A 402 -12.07 2.25 16.70
C ILE A 402 -11.44 1.57 17.93
N HIS A 403 -12.13 0.64 18.62
CA HIS A 403 -11.59 -0.02 19.82
C HIS A 403 -10.97 -1.39 19.53
N LYS A 404 -10.90 -1.81 18.25
CA LYS A 404 -10.41 -3.14 17.90
C LYS A 404 -8.95 -3.36 18.28
N TYR A 405 -8.13 -2.31 18.35
CA TYR A 405 -6.73 -2.43 18.76
C TYR A 405 -6.56 -2.89 20.22
N LEU A 406 -7.57 -2.68 21.09
CA LEU A 406 -7.51 -3.17 22.48
C LEU A 406 -7.41 -4.69 22.53
N TYR A 407 -8.02 -5.40 21.58
CA TYR A 407 -7.93 -6.87 21.51
C TYR A 407 -6.53 -7.39 21.26
N MET A 408 -5.62 -6.59 20.70
CA MET A 408 -4.23 -7.02 20.51
C MET A 408 -3.51 -7.26 21.83
N LEU A 409 -3.95 -6.57 22.89
CA LEU A 409 -3.40 -6.68 24.23
C LEU A 409 -4.18 -7.68 25.10
N LYS A 410 -5.34 -8.15 24.64
CA LYS A 410 -6.17 -9.06 25.40
C LYS A 410 -5.42 -10.37 25.68
N ASP A 411 -5.43 -10.78 26.95
CA ASP A 411 -4.81 -12.01 27.46
C ASP A 411 -3.29 -12.10 27.22
N LYS A 412 -2.62 -10.97 26.95
CA LYS A 412 -1.16 -10.91 26.82
C LYS A 412 -0.49 -10.71 28.19
N PRO A 413 0.58 -11.47 28.51
CA PRO A 413 1.24 -11.38 29.81
C PRO A 413 2.07 -10.11 29.99
N VAL A 414 2.48 -9.49 28.87
CA VAL A 414 3.26 -8.25 28.82
C VAL A 414 2.67 -7.31 27.78
N TYR A 415 2.81 -6.00 27.99
CA TYR A 415 2.38 -4.95 27.07
C TYR A 415 3.60 -4.14 26.60
N PRO A 416 3.63 -3.68 25.33
CA PRO A 416 4.76 -2.93 24.82
C PRO A 416 4.76 -1.49 25.37
N CYS A 417 5.94 -0.94 25.63
CA CYS A 417 6.12 0.44 26.05
C CYS A 417 7.45 1.00 25.51
N LEU A 418 7.48 2.31 25.30
CA LEU A 418 8.72 3.03 24.99
C LEU A 418 9.12 3.84 26.22
N VAL A 419 10.33 3.64 26.68
CA VAL A 419 10.84 4.20 27.94
C VAL A 419 12.09 5.02 27.65
N ASP A 420 12.22 6.18 28.28
CA ASP A 420 13.41 7.02 28.17
C ASP A 420 14.49 6.62 29.20
N SER A 421 15.66 7.25 29.16
CA SER A 421 16.77 6.91 30.06
C SER A 421 16.50 7.24 31.53
N SER A 422 15.49 8.08 31.81
CA SER A 422 15.05 8.38 33.18
C SER A 422 14.09 7.33 33.74
N GLY A 423 13.70 6.35 32.93
CA GLY A 423 12.74 5.31 33.28
C GLY A 423 11.29 5.72 33.07
N VAL A 424 11.04 6.88 32.46
CA VAL A 424 9.68 7.38 32.18
C VAL A 424 9.14 6.73 30.93
N VAL A 425 7.91 6.20 31.01
CA VAL A 425 7.20 5.66 29.85
C VAL A 425 6.65 6.82 29.02
N ILE A 426 7.16 6.99 27.80
CA ILE A 426 6.75 8.07 26.88
C ILE A 426 5.67 7.62 25.89
N SER A 427 5.55 6.31 25.63
CA SER A 427 4.58 5.72 24.71
C SER A 427 4.09 4.37 25.24
N PHE A 428 2.79 4.12 25.11
CA PHE A 428 2.16 2.82 25.36
C PHE A 428 1.36 2.38 24.11
N PRO A 429 2.03 1.81 23.10
CA PRO A 429 1.37 1.32 21.90
C PRO A 429 0.45 0.10 22.15
N PRO A 430 -0.64 -0.08 21.38
CA PRO A 430 -1.21 0.84 20.41
C PRO A 430 -2.14 1.91 21.04
N ILE A 431 -2.15 2.06 22.37
CA ILE A 431 -3.16 2.83 23.10
C ILE A 431 -2.92 4.33 23.01
N THR A 432 -1.82 4.84 23.57
CA THR A 432 -1.63 6.28 23.78
C THR A 432 -0.18 6.68 24.04
N ASN A 433 0.11 7.97 23.90
CA ASN A 433 1.37 8.59 24.30
C ASN A 433 1.25 9.18 25.71
N SER A 434 2.40 9.55 26.29
CA SER A 434 2.50 10.27 27.56
C SER A 434 2.24 11.76 27.38
N GLU A 435 1.50 12.38 28.31
CA GLU A 435 1.30 13.83 28.36
C GLU A 435 2.63 14.60 28.45
N GLY A 436 3.67 14.00 29.06
CA GLY A 436 4.99 14.62 29.20
C GLY A 436 5.72 14.88 27.88
N THR A 437 5.37 14.16 26.82
CA THR A 437 6.00 14.31 25.48
C THR A 437 5.01 14.85 24.44
N LYS A 438 3.92 15.45 24.88
CA LYS A 438 2.89 16.00 24.00
C LYS A 438 3.44 17.13 23.13
N ILE A 439 3.18 17.05 21.83
CA ILE A 439 3.50 18.14 20.90
C ILE A 439 2.57 19.35 21.14
N SER A 440 3.14 20.54 21.03
CA SER A 440 2.44 21.82 21.16
C SER A 440 2.84 22.76 20.02
N ASN A 441 2.38 24.02 20.07
CA ASN A 441 2.72 25.01 19.05
C ASN A 441 4.19 25.46 19.15
N GLU A 442 4.83 25.20 20.29
CA GLU A 442 6.21 25.54 20.62
C GLU A 442 7.19 24.43 20.22
N THR A 443 6.71 23.22 19.96
CA THR A 443 7.52 22.08 19.55
C THR A 443 8.29 22.40 18.26
N LYS A 444 9.61 22.21 18.30
CA LYS A 444 10.52 22.41 17.16
C LYS A 444 11.08 21.13 16.58
N ASN A 445 11.21 20.09 17.40
CA ASN A 445 11.77 18.82 16.96
C ASN A 445 10.79 17.72 17.37
N ILE A 446 10.39 16.88 16.42
CA ILE A 446 9.44 15.79 16.69
C ILE A 446 10.16 14.46 16.55
N LEU A 447 10.11 13.63 17.58
CA LEU A 447 10.37 12.20 17.41
C LEU A 447 9.12 11.55 16.83
N LEU A 448 9.27 10.95 15.65
CA LEU A 448 8.25 10.08 15.06
C LEU A 448 8.58 8.64 15.43
N GLU A 449 7.60 7.96 16.00
CA GLU A 449 7.63 6.53 16.33
C GLU A 449 6.52 5.83 15.53
N VAL A 450 6.85 4.74 14.85
CA VAL A 450 5.86 3.82 14.29
C VAL A 450 6.15 2.40 14.76
N THR A 451 5.25 1.84 15.56
CA THR A 451 5.33 0.45 16.03
C THR A 451 4.33 -0.43 15.29
N GLY A 452 4.60 -1.72 15.11
CA GLY A 452 3.70 -2.58 14.35
C GLY A 452 4.04 -4.06 14.39
N VAL A 453 3.21 -4.83 13.68
CA VAL A 453 3.37 -6.29 13.53
C VAL A 453 4.21 -6.69 12.31
N ASN A 454 4.44 -5.75 11.38
CA ASN A 454 5.23 -5.94 10.18
C ASN A 454 6.12 -4.73 9.91
N LEU A 455 7.44 -4.95 9.76
CA LEU A 455 8.43 -3.90 9.55
C LEU A 455 8.15 -3.06 8.28
N ASN A 456 7.78 -3.70 7.17
CA ASN A 456 7.51 -3.00 5.92
C ASN A 456 6.27 -2.11 6.03
N THR A 457 5.25 -2.56 6.78
CA THR A 457 4.09 -1.72 7.09
C THR A 457 4.49 -0.51 7.92
N CYS A 458 5.34 -0.67 8.95
CA CYS A 458 5.84 0.45 9.74
C CYS A 458 6.58 1.48 8.88
N LYS A 459 7.47 1.02 7.99
CA LYS A 459 8.20 1.89 7.05
C LYS A 459 7.27 2.64 6.11
N LYS A 460 6.33 1.95 5.45
CA LYS A 460 5.34 2.57 4.55
C LYS A 460 4.49 3.63 5.25
N VAL A 461 4.08 3.36 6.50
CA VAL A 461 3.32 4.31 7.32
C VAL A 461 4.17 5.54 7.65
N MET A 462 5.44 5.34 8.01
CA MET A 462 6.38 6.42 8.29
C MET A 462 6.69 7.26 7.04
N ASP A 463 6.88 6.63 5.88
CA ASP A 463 7.07 7.32 4.59
C ASP A 463 5.86 8.22 4.32
N THR A 464 4.65 7.65 4.39
CA THR A 464 3.41 8.38 4.15
C THR A 464 3.22 9.54 5.14
N LEU A 465 3.60 9.36 6.41
CA LEU A 465 3.51 10.41 7.42
C LEU A 465 4.47 11.57 7.11
N LEU A 466 5.74 11.28 6.80
CA LEU A 466 6.72 12.31 6.43
C LEU A 466 6.28 13.11 5.19
N MET A 467 5.66 12.45 4.23
CA MET A 467 5.11 13.09 3.03
C MET A 467 3.96 14.05 3.35
N GLU A 468 3.02 13.62 4.19
CA GLU A 468 1.94 14.50 4.63
C GLU A 468 2.46 15.66 5.47
N MET A 469 3.52 15.46 6.27
CA MET A 469 4.21 16.55 6.98
C MET A 469 4.82 17.57 6.02
N LEU A 470 5.49 17.10 4.97
CA LEU A 470 6.07 17.97 3.94
C LEU A 470 4.98 18.78 3.21
N LYS A 471 3.91 18.11 2.76
CA LYS A 471 2.77 18.74 2.05
C LYS A 471 2.01 19.76 2.89
N LEU A 472 1.95 19.55 4.20
CA LEU A 472 1.37 20.51 5.14
C LEU A 472 2.27 21.73 5.38
N GLY A 473 3.50 21.74 4.84
CA GLY A 473 4.48 22.80 5.04
C GLY A 473 5.00 22.86 6.46
N LEU A 474 5.15 21.71 7.15
CA LEU A 474 5.65 21.68 8.53
C LEU A 474 7.12 22.06 8.65
N GLY A 475 7.90 21.98 7.57
CA GLY A 475 9.32 22.35 7.58
C GLY A 475 9.57 23.81 7.23
N ASN A 476 10.75 24.10 6.68
CA ASN A 476 11.08 25.42 6.17
C ASN A 476 10.42 25.68 4.82
N GLN A 477 10.12 26.94 4.55
CA GLN A 477 9.58 27.37 3.26
C GLN A 477 10.57 28.35 2.63
N ASP A 478 11.15 27.95 1.50
CA ASP A 478 12.07 28.80 0.75
C ASP A 478 11.33 29.47 -0.40
N ASN A 479 11.50 30.79 -0.52
CA ASN A 479 11.08 31.54 -1.70
C ASN A 479 12.20 31.40 -2.74
N GLY A 480 11.96 30.62 -3.80
CA GLY A 480 12.92 30.53 -4.91
C GLY A 480 13.04 31.88 -5.61
N SER A 481 14.22 32.52 -5.52
CA SER A 481 14.59 33.65 -6.37
C SER A 481 15.26 33.09 -7.62
N VAL A 482 14.60 33.26 -8.77
CA VAL A 482 15.21 33.08 -10.08
C VAL A 482 15.15 34.43 -10.78
N ASN A 483 16.30 35.01 -11.08
CA ASN A 483 16.44 36.25 -11.87
C ASN A 483 15.72 37.51 -11.35
N GLY A 484 15.59 37.68 -10.03
CA GLY A 484 15.12 38.95 -9.45
C GLY A 484 13.64 39.29 -9.71
N GLU A 485 12.86 38.34 -10.23
CA GLU A 485 11.40 38.40 -10.23
C GLU A 485 10.85 37.41 -9.19
N GLU A 486 9.96 37.89 -8.31
CA GLU A 486 9.32 37.07 -7.29
C GLU A 486 8.44 35.99 -7.95
N SER A 487 8.88 34.73 -7.91
CA SER A 487 8.02 33.60 -8.34
C SER A 487 7.06 33.22 -7.21
N GLU A 488 5.77 33.04 -7.52
CA GLU A 488 4.71 32.63 -6.57
C GLU A 488 4.80 31.15 -6.12
N THR A 489 5.85 30.41 -6.51
CA THR A 489 6.00 28.98 -6.19
C THR A 489 6.89 28.76 -4.98
N GLN A 490 6.25 28.48 -3.83
CA GLN A 490 6.89 28.24 -2.54
C GLN A 490 7.31 26.77 -2.42
N ARG A 491 8.59 26.50 -2.14
CA ARG A 491 9.13 25.14 -1.94
C ARG A 491 9.12 24.79 -0.46
N ASN A 492 8.55 23.64 -0.09
CA ASN A 492 8.63 23.13 1.27
C ASN A 492 9.86 22.22 1.41
N THR A 493 10.59 22.39 2.51
CA THR A 493 11.77 21.58 2.84
C THR A 493 11.62 20.99 4.24
N LEU A 494 11.71 19.67 4.38
CA LEU A 494 11.62 18.97 5.67
C LEU A 494 12.94 18.24 5.98
N ALA A 495 13.57 18.56 7.10
CA ALA A 495 14.78 17.88 7.55
C ALA A 495 14.44 16.70 8.47
N VAL A 496 14.98 15.52 8.16
CA VAL A 496 14.73 14.27 8.88
C VAL A 496 16.06 13.64 9.26
N GLN A 497 16.34 13.51 10.55
CA GLN A 497 17.51 12.81 11.06
C GLN A 497 17.20 11.33 11.29
N GLN A 498 18.09 10.47 10.81
CA GLN A 498 18.00 9.03 11.00
C GLN A 498 18.09 8.65 12.48
N ILE A 499 17.33 7.63 12.88
CA ILE A 499 17.46 6.99 14.18
C ILE A 499 17.77 5.50 13.97
N LYS A 500 18.72 5.00 14.76
CA LYS A 500 19.10 3.59 14.78
C LYS A 500 18.28 2.86 15.85
N VAL A 501 17.72 1.73 15.45
CA VAL A 501 17.14 0.72 16.33
C VAL A 501 18.14 -0.43 16.42
N VAL A 502 18.63 -0.71 17.61
CA VAL A 502 19.62 -1.74 17.91
C VAL A 502 19.03 -2.77 18.88
N ASP A 503 19.57 -3.98 18.97
CA ASP A 503 19.26 -4.89 20.09
C ASP A 503 20.05 -4.52 21.37
N GLU A 504 19.85 -5.29 22.44
CA GLU A 504 20.53 -5.12 23.72
C GLU A 504 22.06 -5.29 23.60
N GLU A 505 22.53 -6.02 22.59
CA GLU A 505 23.95 -6.18 22.24
C GLU A 505 24.50 -5.05 21.35
N GLY A 506 23.66 -4.09 20.95
CA GLY A 506 24.05 -2.95 20.10
C GLY A 506 24.11 -3.26 18.60
N GLN A 507 23.65 -4.43 18.15
CA GLN A 507 23.57 -4.75 16.73
C GLN A 507 22.40 -4.03 16.06
N LEU A 508 22.67 -3.41 14.91
CA LEU A 508 21.66 -2.70 14.14
C LEU A 508 20.55 -3.64 13.64
N LYS A 509 19.30 -3.35 14.03
CA LYS A 509 18.10 -4.01 13.49
C LYS A 509 17.45 -3.20 12.39
N VAL A 510 17.29 -1.90 12.62
CA VAL A 510 16.65 -0.98 11.67
C VAL A 510 17.33 0.38 11.77
N VAL A 511 17.63 0.99 10.63
CA VAL A 511 17.89 2.44 10.55
C VAL A 511 16.85 3.03 9.62
N TYR A 512 16.26 4.15 10.01
CA TYR A 512 15.25 4.80 9.19
C TYR A 512 15.41 6.34 9.23
N PRO A 513 15.28 7.02 8.08
CA PRO A 513 15.06 6.46 6.73
C PRO A 513 16.35 5.92 6.11
N SER A 514 16.41 4.64 5.72
CA SER A 514 17.56 4.05 5.01
C SER A 514 17.56 4.44 3.52
N ARG A 515 18.59 4.04 2.75
CA ARG A 515 18.73 4.36 1.32
C ARG A 515 17.57 3.88 0.45
N THR A 516 16.90 2.81 0.86
CA THR A 516 15.76 2.22 0.13
C THR A 516 14.40 2.74 0.62
N ASP A 517 14.39 3.52 1.70
CA ASP A 517 13.17 4.14 2.25
C ASP A 517 12.98 5.54 1.63
N ILE A 518 11.76 6.06 1.63
CA ILE A 518 11.40 7.33 0.97
C ILE A 518 11.75 7.32 -0.53
N GLN A 519 11.29 6.28 -1.25
CA GLN A 519 11.34 6.23 -2.72
C GLN A 519 9.97 6.66 -3.27
N MET A 520 9.78 7.97 -3.46
CA MET A 520 8.53 8.55 -3.93
C MET A 520 8.79 9.61 -4.99
N ASP A 521 8.05 9.54 -6.10
CA ASP A 521 8.19 10.47 -7.21
C ASP A 521 7.61 11.86 -6.86
N GLY A 522 8.27 12.92 -7.34
CA GLY A 522 7.82 14.31 -7.16
C GLY A 522 8.38 15.05 -5.93
N ILE A 523 9.35 14.47 -5.22
CA ILE A 523 10.10 15.12 -4.12
C ILE A 523 11.59 14.87 -4.30
N LEU A 524 12.39 15.90 -4.08
CA LEU A 524 13.84 15.75 -4.04
C LEU A 524 14.25 15.21 -2.66
N VAL A 525 14.77 13.98 -2.61
CA VAL A 525 15.35 13.44 -1.37
C VAL A 525 16.86 13.63 -1.38
N THR A 526 17.35 14.57 -0.55
CA THR A 526 18.78 14.78 -0.36
C THR A 526 19.26 14.01 0.87
N ARG A 527 20.45 13.42 0.83
CA ARG A 527 21.01 12.65 1.95
C ARG A 527 22.37 13.25 2.30
N ALA A 528 22.46 13.88 3.48
CA ALA A 528 23.63 14.60 3.96
C ALA A 528 24.28 13.90 5.15
#